data_AF-A0A6L7WNG4-F1
#
_entry.id   AF-A0A6L7WNG4-F1
#
_cell.length_a   1.000
_cell.length_b   1.000
_cell.length_c   1.000
_cell.angle_alpha   90.00
_cell.angle_beta   90.00
_cell.angle_gamma   90.00
#
_symmetry.space_group_name_H-M   'P 1'
#
loop_
_entity.id
_entity.type
_entity.pdbx_description
1 polymer ?
#
loop_
_entity_poly.entity_id
_entity_poly.type
_entity_poly.pdbx_seq_one_letter_code
_entity_poly.pdbx_strand_id
1 'polypeptide(L)' 'MLVDGAKTQLDLVEAGAAAYGVDVTVVLDIIHVVEYVWKAAGVFHREGSPELACWAWTRARPS' A
#
# COMPACT_ATOMS: atom_id res chain seq x y z
N MET A 1 8.43 -10.21 -8.01
CA MET A 1 7.01 -10.38 -7.60
C MET A 1 6.53 -9.03 -7.09
N LEU A 2 5.33 -8.60 -7.47
CA LEU A 2 4.66 -7.44 -6.90
C LEU A 2 3.99 -7.92 -5.61
N VAL A 3 4.38 -7.35 -4.48
CA VAL A 3 3.94 -7.73 -3.14
C VAL A 3 3.19 -6.55 -2.53
N ASP A 4 2.06 -6.82 -1.88
CA ASP A 4 1.09 -5.83 -1.40
C ASP A 4 1.56 -5.07 -0.14
N GLY A 5 2.82 -5.27 0.25
CA GLY A 5 3.44 -4.65 1.41
C GLY A 5 3.07 -5.33 2.73
N ALA A 6 2.49 -6.53 2.71
CA ALA A 6 2.22 -7.29 3.93
C ALA A 6 3.51 -7.48 4.75
N LYS A 7 3.45 -7.25 6.06
CA LYS A 7 4.61 -7.37 6.96
C LYS A 7 5.31 -8.74 6.84
N THR A 8 4.53 -9.81 6.72
CA THR A 8 5.04 -11.16 6.51
C THR A 8 5.86 -11.30 5.22
N GLN A 9 5.53 -10.55 4.16
CA GLN A 9 6.32 -10.58 2.92
C GLN A 9 7.65 -9.86 3.08
N LEU A 10 7.67 -8.75 3.82
CA LEU A 10 8.93 -8.07 4.17
C LEU A 10 9.83 -8.99 5.00
N ASP A 11 9.27 -9.64 6.03
CA ASP A 11 10.00 -10.60 6.88
C ASP A 11 10.61 -11.75 6.04
N LEU A 12 9.88 -12.25 5.04
CA LEU A 12 10.36 -13.30 4.15
C LEU A 12 11.46 -12.82 3.19
N VAL A 13 11.34 -11.60 2.66
CA VAL A 13 12.37 -11.00 1.80
C VAL A 13 13.65 -10.76 2.60
N GLU A 14 13.54 -10.24 3.82
CA GLU A 14 14.69 -10.03 4.72
C GLU A 14 15.35 -11.36 5.11
N ALA A 15 14.56 -12.38 5.48
CA ALA A 15 15.08 -13.71 5.80
C ALA A 15 15.80 -14.34 4.59
N GLY A 16 15.27 -14.18 3.38
CA GLY A 16 15.91 -14.62 2.15
C GLY A 16 17.22 -13.87 1.88
N ALA A 17 17.22 -12.55 1.97
CA ALA A 17 18.40 -11.71 1.79
C ALA A 17 19.54 -12.13 2.73
N ALA A 18 19.21 -12.37 4.01
CA ALA A 18 20.15 -12.85 5.02
C ALA A 18 20.67 -14.26 4.71
N ALA A 19 19.80 -15.19 4.30
CA ALA A 19 20.19 -16.57 3.99
C ALA A 19 21.14 -16.66 2.78
N TYR A 20 21.00 -15.76 1.81
CA TYR A 20 21.85 -15.73 0.62
C TYR A 20 23.01 -14.73 0.70
N GLY A 21 23.10 -13.93 1.78
CA GLY A 21 24.16 -12.94 1.98
C GLY A 21 24.17 -11.82 0.93
N VAL A 22 22.99 -11.42 0.46
CA VAL A 22 22.81 -10.41 -0.61
C VAL A 22 22.06 -9.20 -0.09
N ASP A 23 22.42 -8.02 -0.60
CA ASP A 23 21.66 -6.80 -0.36
C ASP A 23 20.47 -6.72 -1.33
N VAL A 24 19.27 -6.50 -0.77
CA VAL A 24 18.02 -6.42 -1.53
C VAL A 24 17.38 -5.05 -1.33
N THR A 25 17.17 -4.33 -2.43
CA THR A 25 16.35 -3.11 -2.42
C THR A 25 14.88 -3.46 -2.58
N VAL A 26 14.06 -3.09 -1.61
CA VAL A 26 12.60 -3.30 -1.64
C VAL A 26 11.91 -2.03 -2.13
N VAL A 27 11.05 -2.17 -3.15
CA VAL A 27 10.15 -1.11 -3.62
C VAL A 27 8.73 -1.50 -3.23
N LEU A 28 8.07 -0.67 -2.43
CA LEU A 28 6.71 -0.88 -1.95
C LEU A 28 5.69 -0.23 -2.89
N ASP A 29 4.62 -0.95 -3.22
CA ASP A 29 3.51 -0.44 -4.03
C ASP A 29 2.47 0.26 -3.15
N ILE A 30 2.58 1.59 -3.07
CA ILE A 30 1.60 2.43 -2.36
C ILE A 30 0.31 2.65 -3.16
N ILE A 31 0.33 2.41 -4.47
CA ILE A 31 -0.83 2.65 -5.34
C ILE A 31 -1.93 1.66 -4.95
N HIS A 32 -1.57 0.42 -4.64
CA HIS A 32 -2.54 -0.58 -4.17
C HIS A 32 -3.30 -0.15 -2.91
N VAL A 33 -2.59 0.41 -1.92
CA VAL A 33 -3.20 0.94 -0.68
C VAL A 33 -4.12 2.13 -1.00
N VAL A 34 -3.67 3.05 -1.85
CA VAL A 34 -4.47 4.22 -2.26
C VAL A 34 -5.74 3.79 -3.00
N GLU A 35 -5.65 2.80 -3.90
CA GLU A 35 -6.81 2.24 -4.60
C GLU A 35 -7.80 1.58 -3.65
N TYR A 36 -7.32 0.87 -2.63
CA TYR A 36 -8.18 0.26 -1.62
C TYR A 36 -8.94 1.34 -0.82
N VAL A 37 -8.23 2.38 -0.38
CA VAL A 37 -8.83 3.52 0.32
C VAL A 37 -9.83 4.25 -0.57
N TRP A 38 -9.54 4.42 -1.87
CA TRP A 38 -10.45 5.02 -2.84
C TRP A 38 -11.73 4.20 -3.03
N LYS A 39 -11.60 2.88 -3.17
CA LYS A 39 -12.75 1.96 -3.25
C LYS A 39 -13.61 2.03 -1.99
N ALA A 40 -12.99 2.08 -0.81
CA ALA A 40 -13.70 2.25 0.46
C ALA A 40 -14.43 3.60 0.54
N ALA A 41 -13.82 4.68 0.02
CA ALA A 41 -14.42 6.01 -0.03
C ALA A 41 -15.70 6.03 -0.88
N GLY A 42 -15.75 5.23 -1.96
CA GLY A 42 -16.93 5.08 -2.82
C GLY A 42 -18.18 4.53 -2.13
N VAL A 43 -18.03 3.91 -0.95
CA VAL A 43 -19.17 3.49 -0.10
C VAL A 43 -19.82 4.69 0.61
N PHE A 44 -19.04 5.73 0.91
CA PHE A 44 -19.48 6.90 1.68
C PHE A 44 -19.84 8.09 0.79
N HIS A 45 -19.25 8.17 -0.40
CA HIS A 45 -19.35 9.33 -1.28
C HIS A 45 -19.53 8.87 -2.73
N ARG A 46 -20.25 9.67 -3.52
CA ARG A 46 -20.44 9.40 -4.94
C ARG A 46 -19.09 9.33 -5.66
N GLU A 47 -18.96 8.38 -6.58
CA GLU A 47 -17.76 8.26 -7.41
C GLU A 47 -17.47 9.56 -8.19
N GLY A 48 -16.19 9.96 -8.20
CA GLY A 48 -15.72 11.20 -8.83
C GLY A 48 -16.06 12.49 -8.06
N SER A 49 -16.64 12.40 -6.86
CA SER A 49 -16.94 13.58 -6.05
C SER A 49 -15.69 14.14 -5.34
N PRO A 50 -15.60 15.47 -5.14
CA PRO A 50 -14.53 16.08 -4.33
C PRO A 50 -14.47 15.52 -2.90
N GLU A 51 -15.61 15.14 -2.34
CA GLU A 51 -15.73 14.57 -0.98
C GLU A 51 -15.08 13.19 -0.89
N LEU A 52 -15.25 12.35 -1.92
CA LEU A 52 -14.57 11.04 -2.02
C LEU A 52 -13.05 11.24 -2.00
N ALA A 53 -12.55 12.12 -2.87
CA ALA A 53 -11.12 12.39 -2.97
C ALA A 53 -10.56 12.95 -1.66
N CYS A 54 -11.27 13.87 -1.01
CA CYS A 54 -10.89 14.44 0.29
C CYS A 54 -10.83 13.37 1.40
N TRP A 55 -11.84 12.50 1.45
CA TRP A 55 -11.90 11.40 2.40
C TRP A 55 -10.75 10.41 2.19
N ALA A 56 -10.51 10.01 0.93
CA ALA A 56 -9.44 9.09 0.59
C ALA A 56 -8.06 9.68 0.91
N TRP A 57 -7.85 10.96 0.56
CA TRP A 57 -6.61 11.68 0.85
C TRP A 57 -6.29 11.75 2.34
N THR A 58 -7.30 12.04 3.17
CA THR A 58 -7.10 12.18 4.61
C THR A 58 -6.67 10.87 5.28
N ARG A 59 -7.06 9.71 4.72
CA ARG A 59 -6.71 8.38 5.26
C ARG A 59 -5.49 7.73 4.62
N ALA A 60 -5.18 8.07 3.37
CA ALA A 60 -3.99 7.59 2.69
C ALA A 60 -2.73 8.39 3.08
N ARG A 61 -2.89 9.53 3.77
CA ARG A 61 -1.77 10.35 4.23
C ARG A 61 -0.96 9.60 5.29
N PRO A 62 0.35 9.38 5.08
CA PRO A 62 1.20 8.80 6.11
C PRO A 62 1.28 9.75 7.31
N SER A 63 1.18 9.19 8.51
CA SER A 63 1.30 9.88 9.81
C SER A 63 2.72 10.33 10.11
#